data_AF-A0A2E4P8B8-F1
#
_entry.id   AF-A0A2E4P8B8-F1
#
_cell.length_a   1.000
_cell.length_b   1.000
_cell.length_c   1.000
_cell.angle_alpha   90.00
_cell.angle_beta   90.00
_cell.angle_gamma   90.00
#
_symmetry.space_group_name_H-M   'P 1'
#
loop_
_entity.id
_entity.type
_entity.pdbx_description
1 polymer ?
#
loop_
_entity_poly.entity_id
_entity_poly.type
_entity_poly.pdbx_seq_one_letter_code
_entity_poly.pdbx_strand_id
1 'polypeptide(L)'
;MYNNNSQREIERKYKYLLHKVSNDEFYKIDLSNRINCYTCKQCKHITKTKDVDAGVTPMFHTCEKCSHTAISSMYKDIAPEKNPTQEWYRPSLLECFKLKKNQHLLEHVLSGGLLNRIIQTKPQN
;
A
#
# COMPACT_ATOMS: atom_id res chain seq x y z
N MET A 1 -17.28 -19.07 8.35
CA MET A 1 -16.91 -19.79 7.10
C MET A 1 -16.23 -18.80 6.18
N TYR A 2 -14.97 -19.03 5.79
CA TYR A 2 -14.31 -18.16 4.79
C TYR A 2 -14.76 -18.57 3.39
N ASN A 3 -15.47 -17.68 2.71
CA ASN A 3 -15.83 -17.87 1.30
C ASN A 3 -14.56 -17.78 0.46
N ASN A 4 -14.17 -18.89 -0.15
CA ASN A 4 -12.98 -18.94 -0.98
C ASN A 4 -13.36 -18.40 -2.37
N ASN A 5 -13.20 -17.08 -2.57
CA ASN A 5 -13.55 -16.42 -3.83
C ASN A 5 -12.96 -17.20 -5.03
N SER A 6 -13.80 -17.53 -6.03
CA SER A 6 -13.32 -18.14 -7.27
C SER A 6 -12.42 -17.16 -8.04
N GLN A 7 -11.52 -17.65 -8.91
CA GLN A 7 -10.70 -16.74 -9.73
C GLN A 7 -11.57 -15.81 -10.58
N ARG A 8 -12.69 -16.32 -11.13
CA ARG A 8 -13.67 -15.53 -11.87
C ARG A 8 -14.28 -14.41 -11.04
N GLU A 9 -14.55 -14.67 -9.76
CA GLU A 9 -15.09 -13.65 -8.86
C GLU A 9 -14.04 -12.58 -8.52
N ILE A 10 -12.80 -12.99 -8.27
CA ILE A 10 -11.67 -12.07 -8.04
C ILE A 10 -11.48 -11.17 -9.25
N GLU A 11 -11.46 -11.74 -10.45
CA GLU A 11 -11.35 -10.97 -11.70
C GLU A 11 -12.48 -9.97 -11.87
N ARG A 12 -13.74 -10.38 -11.61
CA ARG A 12 -14.89 -9.47 -11.68
C ARG A 12 -14.75 -8.29 -10.71
N LYS A 13 -14.41 -8.56 -9.45
CA LYS A 13 -14.21 -7.53 -8.42
C LYS A 13 -13.02 -6.62 -8.77
N TYR A 14 -11.95 -7.17 -9.31
CA TYR A 14 -10.77 -6.41 -9.73
C TYR A 14 -11.08 -5.49 -10.92
N LYS A 15 -11.81 -5.95 -11.93
CA LYS A 15 -12.29 -5.11 -13.04
C LYS A 15 -13.14 -3.95 -12.54
N TYR A 16 -14.02 -4.21 -11.57
CA TYR A 16 -14.81 -3.17 -10.94
C TYR A 16 -13.94 -2.15 -10.18
N LEU A 17 -12.92 -2.62 -9.44
CA LEU A 17 -11.93 -1.73 -8.82
C LEU A 17 -11.23 -0.84 -9.85
N LEU A 18 -10.75 -1.39 -10.96
CA LEU A 18 -10.11 -0.59 -12.01
C LEU A 18 -11.06 0.43 -12.64
N HIS A 19 -12.32 0.06 -12.85
CA HIS A 19 -13.36 1.00 -13.28
C HIS A 19 -13.51 2.14 -12.27
N LYS A 20 -13.55 1.86 -10.96
CA LYS A 20 -13.57 2.91 -9.93
C LYS A 20 -12.33 3.79 -9.98
N VAL A 21 -11.14 3.21 -10.05
CA VAL A 21 -9.87 3.96 -10.13
C VAL A 21 -9.86 4.92 -11.33
N SER A 22 -10.46 4.52 -12.44
CA SER A 22 -10.53 5.34 -13.65
C SER A 22 -11.53 6.51 -13.53
N ASN A 23 -12.66 6.31 -12.85
CA ASN A 23 -13.81 7.23 -12.94
C ASN A 23 -14.16 7.97 -11.64
N ASP A 24 -13.71 7.51 -10.48
CA ASP A 24 -14.05 8.08 -9.17
C ASP A 24 -13.01 9.13 -8.75
N GLU A 25 -13.48 10.33 -8.37
CA GLU A 25 -12.67 11.47 -7.91
C GLU A 25 -11.75 11.10 -6.74
N PHE A 26 -12.15 10.14 -5.90
CA PHE A 26 -11.31 9.64 -4.80
C PHE A 26 -9.91 9.20 -5.26
N TYR A 27 -9.79 8.67 -6.48
CA TYR A 27 -8.51 8.18 -7.03
C TYR A 27 -7.76 9.23 -7.85
N LYS A 28 -8.32 10.42 -8.05
CA LYS A 28 -7.68 11.55 -8.76
C LYS A 28 -6.74 12.31 -7.83
N ILE A 29 -5.71 11.60 -7.35
CA ILE A 29 -4.72 12.11 -6.40
C ILE A 29 -3.43 12.43 -7.16
N ASP A 30 -2.78 13.55 -6.84
CA ASP A 30 -1.41 13.82 -7.29
C ASP A 30 -0.41 12.88 -6.57
N LEU A 31 0.16 11.95 -7.34
CA LEU A 31 1.13 10.96 -6.85
C LEU A 31 2.58 11.49 -6.85
N SER A 32 2.85 12.66 -7.44
CA SER A 32 4.22 13.19 -7.53
C SER A 32 4.85 13.40 -6.15
N ASN A 33 4.05 13.89 -5.19
CA ASN A 33 4.46 14.26 -3.83
C ASN A 33 3.73 13.47 -2.73
N ARG A 34 3.19 12.29 -3.04
CA ARG A 34 2.43 11.48 -2.10
C ARG A 34 3.35 10.67 -1.18
N ILE A 35 4.01 11.38 -0.26
CA ILE A 35 4.99 10.85 0.70
C ILE A 35 4.35 10.77 2.09
N ASN A 36 4.60 9.67 2.79
CA ASN A 36 4.18 9.50 4.18
C ASN A 36 5.36 9.06 5.05
N CYS A 37 5.32 9.42 6.33
CA CYS A 37 6.30 9.01 7.31
C CYS A 37 5.61 8.20 8.41
N TYR A 38 6.17 7.04 8.75
CA TYR A 38 5.69 6.22 9.86
C TYR A 38 6.71 6.23 10.99
N THR A 39 6.34 6.82 12.12
CA THR A 39 7.22 6.93 13.30
C THR A 39 6.97 5.77 14.25
N CYS A 40 8.01 4.97 14.51
CA CYS A 40 7.93 3.87 15.47
C CYS A 40 7.84 4.40 16.90
N LYS A 41 6.87 3.89 17.68
CA LYS A 41 6.76 4.26 19.11
C LYS A 41 7.92 3.75 19.96
N GLN A 42 8.45 2.58 19.61
CA GLN A 42 9.49 1.84 20.33
C GLN A 42 10.89 2.43 20.09
N CYS A 43 11.39 2.37 18.85
CA CYS A 43 12.77 2.75 18.51
C CYS A 43 12.92 4.14 17.90
N LYS A 44 11.82 4.88 17.73
CA LYS A 44 11.77 6.21 17.08
C LYS A 44 12.23 6.26 15.62
N HIS A 45 12.56 5.11 15.01
CA HIS A 45 12.86 5.03 13.59
C HIS A 45 11.68 5.53 12.74
N ILE A 46 12.01 6.22 11.66
CA ILE A 46 11.04 6.74 10.69
C ILE A 46 11.17 5.90 9.42
N THR A 47 10.12 5.13 9.11
CA THR A 47 9.97 4.48 7.81
C THR A 47 9.32 5.48 6.86
N LYS A 48 10.00 5.88 5.79
CA LYS A 48 9.46 6.80 4.79
C LYS A 48 8.92 6.01 3.60
N THR A 49 7.68 6.28 3.21
CA THR A 49 6.99 5.58 2.13
C THR A 49 6.52 6.55 1.06
N LYS A 50 6.38 6.06 -0.17
CA LYS A 50 5.76 6.80 -1.28
C LYS A 50 4.61 6.00 -1.89
N ASP A 51 3.53 6.66 -2.25
CA ASP A 51 2.45 6.02 -3.00
C ASP A 51 2.79 6.07 -4.49
N VAL A 52 2.84 4.91 -5.15
CA VAL A 52 2.98 4.81 -6.62
C VAL A 52 1.64 4.61 -7.32
N ASP A 53 0.59 4.32 -6.55
CA ASP A 53 -0.78 4.17 -6.99
C ASP A 53 -1.73 4.92 -6.05
N ALA A 54 -2.84 5.43 -6.57
CA ALA A 54 -3.90 5.98 -5.73
C ALA A 54 -4.69 4.87 -5.01
N GLY A 55 -4.96 5.05 -3.73
CA GLY A 55 -5.74 4.10 -2.95
C GLY A 55 -5.62 4.33 -1.45
N VAL A 56 -6.00 3.32 -0.68
CA VAL A 56 -6.00 3.39 0.79
C VAL A 56 -4.71 2.80 1.36
N THR A 57 -3.97 3.63 2.11
CA THR A 57 -2.83 3.22 2.95
C THR A 57 -3.23 3.17 4.42
N PRO A 58 -2.64 2.28 5.24
CA PRO A 58 -3.01 2.17 6.65
C PRO A 58 -2.45 3.31 7.51
N MET A 59 -3.15 3.64 8.60
CA MET A 59 -2.67 4.57 9.63
C MET A 59 -1.50 3.98 10.46
N PHE A 60 -1.49 2.66 10.63
CA PHE A 60 -0.47 1.91 11.34
C PHE A 60 0.33 1.07 10.36
N HIS A 61 1.64 1.03 10.54
CA HIS A 61 2.54 0.24 9.70
C HIS A 61 3.60 -0.47 10.55
N THR A 62 4.22 -1.50 10.00
CA THR A 62 5.31 -2.21 10.66
C THR A 62 6.61 -1.42 10.51
N CYS A 63 7.28 -1.12 11.63
CA CYS A 63 8.59 -0.50 11.61
C CYS A 63 9.61 -1.40 10.92
N GLU A 64 10.34 -0.86 9.94
CA GLU A 64 11.32 -1.64 9.16
C GLU A 64 12.57 -2.04 9.96
N LYS A 65 12.81 -1.42 11.13
CA LYS A 65 13.97 -1.69 11.98
C LYS A 65 13.71 -2.68 13.11
N CYS A 66 12.57 -2.56 13.79
CA CYS A 66 12.29 -3.38 14.98
C CYS A 66 10.94 -4.11 14.92
N SER A 67 10.23 -4.06 13.79
CA SER A 67 8.95 -4.75 13.55
C SER A 67 7.79 -4.37 14.48
N HIS A 68 7.97 -3.38 15.37
CA HIS A 68 6.88 -2.84 16.19
C HIS A 68 6.02 -1.86 15.38
N THR A 69 4.85 -1.52 15.93
CA THR A 69 3.94 -0.56 15.30
C THR A 69 4.55 0.83 15.16
N ALA A 70 4.44 1.38 13.95
CA ALA A 70 4.74 2.74 13.58
C ALA A 70 3.45 3.47 13.15
N ILE A 71 3.37 4.77 13.41
CA ILE A 71 2.17 5.59 13.16
C ILE A 71 2.44 6.58 12.04
N SER A 72 1.50 6.65 11.11
CA SER A 72 1.44 7.61 10.00
C SER A 72 1.47 9.06 10.49
N SER A 73 2.27 9.89 9.83
CA SER A 73 2.26 11.35 9.97
C SER A 73 1.10 12.00 9.19
N MET A 74 0.21 11.20 8.60
CA MET A 74 -0.89 11.63 7.74
C MET A 74 -0.40 12.42 6.53
N TYR A 75 0.59 11.88 5.82
CA TYR A 75 1.22 12.49 4.64
C TYR A 75 1.93 13.82 4.90
N LYS A 76 2.35 14.06 6.15
CA LYS A 76 3.27 15.16 6.48
C LYS A 76 4.70 14.64 6.41
N ASP A 77 5.51 15.20 5.51
CA ASP A 77 6.93 14.84 5.45
C ASP A 77 7.68 15.47 6.62
N ILE A 78 7.91 14.66 7.66
CA ILE A 78 8.62 15.05 8.89
C ILE A 78 10.12 14.70 8.84
N ALA A 79 10.59 14.11 7.74
CA ALA A 79 11.98 13.73 7.52
C ALA A 79 12.36 13.98 6.05
N PRO A 80 12.36 15.24 5.58
CA PRO A 80 12.60 15.60 4.18
C PRO A 80 13.98 15.17 3.68
N GLU A 81 14.95 15.04 4.57
CA GLU A 81 16.32 14.59 4.28
C GLU A 81 16.42 13.09 3.95
N LYS A 82 15.37 12.30 4.26
CA LYS A 82 15.34 10.86 3.98
C LYS A 82 14.67 10.57 2.66
N ASN A 83 15.19 9.57 1.96
CA ASN A 83 14.51 8.98 0.82
C ASN A 83 13.49 7.92 1.28
N PRO A 84 12.36 7.74 0.56
CA PRO A 84 11.47 6.61 0.78
C PRO A 84 12.22 5.29 0.63
N THR A 85 11.99 4.35 1.55
CA THR A 85 12.54 2.99 1.53
C THR A 85 11.52 1.95 1.06
N GLN A 86 10.24 2.33 1.05
CA GLN A 86 9.13 1.48 0.68
C GLN A 86 8.11 2.24 -0.16
N GLU A 87 7.29 1.51 -0.90
CA GLU A 87 6.23 2.08 -1.71
C GLU A 87 4.89 1.34 -1.56
N TRP A 88 3.81 2.11 -1.69
CA TRP A 88 2.44 1.60 -1.70
C TRP A 88 1.96 1.48 -3.14
N TYR A 89 1.60 0.27 -3.54
CA TYR A 89 1.22 -0.07 -4.90
C TYR A 89 -0.09 -0.86 -4.92
N ARG A 90 -0.79 -0.80 -6.04
CA ARG A 90 -1.95 -1.65 -6.31
C ARG A 90 -1.45 -2.94 -6.96
N PRO A 91 -1.68 -4.12 -6.36
CA PRO A 91 -1.25 -5.37 -6.97
C PRO A 91 -1.98 -5.62 -8.30
N SER A 92 -1.30 -6.33 -9.19
CA SER A 92 -1.88 -6.86 -10.42
C SER A 92 -2.93 -7.93 -10.14
N LEU A 93 -3.80 -8.23 -11.12
CA LEU A 93 -4.76 -9.33 -11.01
C LEU A 93 -4.09 -10.67 -10.68
N LEU A 94 -2.91 -10.93 -11.27
CA LEU A 94 -2.16 -12.16 -11.01
C LEU A 94 -1.66 -12.22 -9.56
N GLU A 95 -1.22 -11.11 -9.00
CA GLU A 95 -0.86 -11.02 -7.58
C GLU A 95 -2.10 -11.21 -6.69
N CYS A 96 -3.25 -10.63 -7.05
CA CYS A 96 -4.51 -10.86 -6.35
C CYS A 96 -4.90 -12.35 -6.30
N PHE A 97 -4.65 -13.13 -7.36
CA PHE A 97 -4.87 -14.57 -7.33
C PHE A 97 -3.97 -15.30 -6.32
N LYS A 98 -2.74 -14.83 -6.10
CA LYS A 98 -1.83 -15.38 -5.07
C LYS A 98 -2.33 -15.08 -3.65
N LEU A 99 -3.06 -13.97 -3.47
CA LEU A 99 -3.67 -13.59 -2.19
C LEU A 99 -4.92 -14.41 -1.83
N LYS A 100 -5.40 -15.33 -2.69
CA LYS A 100 -6.60 -16.13 -2.44
C LYS A 100 -6.56 -16.89 -1.09
N LYS A 101 -5.38 -17.25 -0.58
CA LYS A 101 -5.26 -17.89 0.75
C LYS A 101 -5.39 -16.92 1.92
N ASN A 102 -5.26 -15.61 1.68
CA ASN A 102 -5.39 -14.54 2.65
C ASN A 102 -6.58 -13.63 2.27
N GLN A 103 -7.79 -14.07 2.61
CA GLN A 103 -9.03 -13.41 2.19
C GLN A 103 -9.14 -11.97 2.71
N HIS A 104 -8.71 -11.69 3.94
CA HIS A 104 -8.71 -10.33 4.49
C HIS A 104 -7.86 -9.36 3.66
N LEU A 105 -6.65 -9.78 3.30
CA LEU A 105 -5.75 -8.95 2.50
C LEU A 105 -6.28 -8.79 1.06
N LEU A 106 -6.87 -9.84 0.50
CA LEU A 106 -7.51 -9.79 -0.80
C LEU A 106 -8.71 -8.83 -0.81
N GLU A 107 -9.57 -8.88 0.21
CA GLU A 107 -10.73 -8.00 0.35
C GLU A 107 -10.32 -6.54 0.53
N HIS A 108 -9.27 -6.27 1.33
CA HIS A 108 -8.65 -4.95 1.45
C HIS A 108 -8.26 -4.41 0.07
N VAL A 109 -7.50 -5.19 -0.70
CA VAL A 109 -7.07 -4.81 -2.05
C VAL A 109 -8.25 -4.56 -2.99
N LEU A 110 -9.21 -5.49 -3.04
CA LEU A 110 -10.38 -5.39 -3.92
C LEU A 110 -11.31 -4.22 -3.54
N SER A 111 -11.18 -3.69 -2.32
CA SER A 111 -11.91 -2.51 -1.84
C SER A 111 -11.15 -1.19 -2.08
N GLY A 112 -9.98 -1.23 -2.73
CA GLY A 112 -9.16 -0.04 -3.04
C GLY A 112 -7.93 0.13 -2.14
N GLY A 113 -7.65 -0.86 -1.31
CA GLY A 113 -6.45 -0.92 -0.48
C GLY A 113 -5.17 -1.15 -1.27
N LEU A 114 -4.08 -0.52 -0.83
CA LEU A 114 -2.74 -0.72 -1.39
C LEU A 114 -1.94 -1.74 -0.58
N LEU A 115 -0.97 -2.36 -1.24
CA LEU A 115 0.05 -3.20 -0.62
C LEU A 115 1.38 -2.45 -0.52
N ASN A 116 2.22 -2.83 0.43
CA ASN A 116 3.56 -2.28 0.61
C ASN A 116 4.63 -3.21 0.02
N ARG A 117 5.70 -2.63 -0.53
CA ARG A 117 6.94 -3.36 -0.84
C ARG A 117 8.16 -2.47 -0.60
N ILE A 118 9.31 -3.11 -0.36
CA ILE A 118 10.60 -2.41 -0.27
C ILE A 118 10.99 -1.95 -1.67
N ILE A 119 11.46 -0.70 -1.78
CA ILE A 119 12.00 -0.17 -3.02
C ILE A 119 13.36 -0.84 -3.25
N GLN A 120 13.47 -1.58 -4.35
CA GLN A 120 14.76 -2.12 -4.76
C GLN A 120 15.59 -0.96 -5.33
N THR A 121 16.50 -0.41 -4.52
CA THR A 121 17.54 0.46 -5.04
C THR A 121 18.46 -0.40 -5.90
N LYS A 122 18.50 -0.14 -7.23
CA LYS A 122 19.66 -0.58 -8.02
C LYS A 122 20.89 0.06 -7.37
N PRO A 123 21.98 -0.68 -7.11
CA PRO A 123 23.22 -0.05 -6.72
C PRO A 123 23.58 0.98 -7.80
N GLN A 124 23.79 2.22 -7.37
CA GLN A 124 24.40 3.25 -8.22
C GLN A 124 25.84 2.78 -8.42
N ASN A 125 26.12 2.19 -9.59
CA ASN A 125 27.47 1.95 -10.07
C ASN A 125 28.16 3.29 -10.36
#